data_AF-A0A944C1J0-F1
#
_entry.id   AF-A0A944C1J0-F1
#
_cell.length_a   1.000
_cell.length_b   1.000
_cell.length_c   1.000
_cell.angle_alpha   90.00
_cell.angle_beta   90.00
_cell.angle_gamma   90.00
#
_symmetry.space_group_name_H-M   'P 1'
#
loop_
_entity.id
_entity.type
_entity.pdbx_description
1 polymer ?
#
loop_
_entity_poly.entity_id
_entity_poly.type
_entity_poly.pdbx_seq_one_letter_code
_entity_poly.pdbx_strand_id
1 'polypeptide(L)'
;LKKCGGYMSYNLKYLTGAYPEGDALLDLFIHPLDYVTFLFGKAEVLCAEKVENHTLLLTLKHEKASGVLELSTGYSWCDARESLTVNTHKGIYEMEQMEILQFRSKQSTLMGVPMEKVRPKPSVRIDLLNRNNFVPTIQNNQIVTQGYFHTIKSFVDAVEGGTSPTAQSLESMIDTYLLLEAVRASLGINSY
;
A
#
# COMPACT_ATOMS: atom_id res chain seq x y z
N LEU A 1 -13.48 -4.34 9.49
CA LEU A 1 -13.80 -3.86 8.13
C LEU A 1 -14.53 -4.98 7.37
N LYS A 2 -15.78 -4.77 6.92
CA LYS A 2 -16.51 -5.76 6.08
C LYS A 2 -15.74 -5.93 4.77
N LYS A 3 -15.33 -7.17 4.42
CA LYS A 3 -14.68 -7.48 3.13
C LYS A 3 -15.51 -6.91 1.98
N CYS A 4 -14.92 -6.07 1.14
CA CYS A 4 -15.58 -5.58 -0.07
C CYS A 4 -15.87 -6.76 -1.01
N GLY A 5 -17.12 -6.93 -1.43
CA GLY A 5 -17.47 -7.86 -2.51
C GLY A 5 -17.09 -7.28 -3.87
N GLY A 6 -16.62 -8.12 -4.80
CA GLY A 6 -16.22 -7.70 -6.16
C GLY A 6 -14.73 -7.44 -6.32
N TYR A 7 -14.26 -7.58 -7.56
CA TYR A 7 -12.85 -7.40 -7.94
C TYR A 7 -12.44 -5.94 -7.82
N MET A 8 -11.28 -5.66 -7.22
CA MET A 8 -10.75 -4.31 -7.08
C MET A 8 -9.45 -4.13 -7.85
N SER A 9 -9.10 -2.88 -8.13
CA SER A 9 -7.79 -2.54 -8.70
C SER A 9 -7.06 -1.57 -7.81
N TYR A 10 -5.74 -1.63 -7.78
CA TYR A 10 -4.93 -0.66 -7.05
C TYR A 10 -3.71 -0.18 -7.83
N ASN A 11 -3.23 1.02 -7.48
CA ASN A 11 -1.94 1.55 -7.90
C ASN A 11 -1.19 2.01 -6.67
N LEU A 12 0.04 1.53 -6.50
CA LEU A 12 0.93 1.94 -5.42
C LEU A 12 2.19 2.57 -6.00
N LYS A 13 2.63 3.67 -5.40
CA LYS A 13 3.93 4.28 -5.70
C LYS A 13 4.73 4.39 -4.41
N TYR A 14 5.97 3.94 -4.45
CA TYR A 14 6.95 4.07 -3.38
C TYR A 14 8.25 4.58 -3.99
N LEU A 15 8.48 5.88 -3.86
CA LEU A 15 9.50 6.62 -4.60
C LEU A 15 10.45 7.25 -3.58
N THR A 16 11.70 6.82 -3.58
CA THR A 16 12.73 7.26 -2.63
C THR A 16 14.00 7.69 -3.36
N GLY A 17 14.95 8.22 -2.61
CA GLY A 17 16.26 8.55 -3.15
C GLY A 17 17.13 7.33 -3.45
N ALA A 18 18.28 7.60 -4.08
CA ALA A 18 19.29 6.59 -4.36
C ALA A 18 19.70 5.86 -3.07
N TYR A 19 19.86 4.55 -3.18
CA TYR A 19 20.19 3.65 -2.07
C TYR A 19 21.39 2.75 -2.44
N PRO A 20 22.59 3.32 -2.65
CA PRO A 20 23.78 2.56 -3.05
C PRO A 20 24.32 1.60 -1.98
N GLU A 21 23.89 1.76 -0.72
CA GLU A 21 24.43 1.05 0.44
C GLU A 21 23.87 -0.37 0.65
N GLY A 22 22.76 -0.74 -0.02
CA GLY A 22 22.05 -1.99 0.27
C GLY A 22 21.18 -2.53 -0.88
N ASP A 23 20.35 -3.53 -0.57
CA ASP A 23 19.43 -4.15 -1.52
C ASP A 23 18.06 -3.50 -1.40
N ALA A 24 17.76 -2.55 -2.28
CA ALA A 24 16.49 -1.82 -2.27
C ALA A 24 15.26 -2.75 -2.30
N LEU A 25 15.34 -3.95 -2.88
CA LEU A 25 14.19 -4.88 -2.90
C LEU A 25 13.87 -5.40 -1.50
N LEU A 26 14.91 -5.75 -0.73
CA LEU A 26 14.75 -6.30 0.61
C LEU A 26 14.62 -5.22 1.67
N ASP A 27 15.40 -4.15 1.56
CA ASP A 27 15.56 -3.16 2.63
C ASP A 27 14.50 -2.07 2.57
N LEU A 28 13.99 -1.74 1.37
CA LEU A 28 13.03 -0.66 1.16
C LEU A 28 11.70 -1.19 0.63
N PHE A 29 11.73 -1.93 -0.47
CA PHE A 29 10.53 -2.35 -1.20
C PHE A 29 9.76 -3.47 -0.50
N ILE A 30 10.35 -4.14 0.51
CA ILE A 30 9.61 -5.08 1.34
C ILE A 30 8.40 -4.43 2.01
N HIS A 31 8.48 -3.15 2.38
CA HIS A 31 7.39 -2.44 3.05
C HIS A 31 6.15 -2.28 2.15
N PRO A 32 6.24 -1.70 0.94
CA PRO A 32 5.08 -1.63 0.04
C PRO A 32 4.61 -3.00 -0.46
N LEU A 33 5.49 -4.00 -0.56
CA LEU A 33 5.10 -5.38 -0.89
C LEU A 33 4.30 -6.04 0.26
N ASP A 34 4.69 -5.77 1.51
CA ASP A 34 3.95 -6.20 2.68
C ASP A 34 2.57 -5.56 2.73
N TYR A 35 2.45 -4.26 2.44
CA TYR A 35 1.16 -3.57 2.42
C TYR A 35 0.15 -4.19 1.46
N VAL A 36 0.56 -4.48 0.23
CA VAL A 36 -0.35 -5.08 -0.75
C VAL A 36 -0.70 -6.53 -0.39
N THR A 37 0.23 -7.26 0.24
CA THR A 37 -0.01 -8.62 0.71
C THR A 37 -0.96 -8.63 1.91
N PHE A 38 -0.77 -7.70 2.86
CA PHE A 38 -1.64 -7.51 4.01
C PHE A 38 -3.06 -7.10 3.60
N LEU A 39 -3.19 -6.15 2.67
CA LEU A 39 -4.49 -5.60 2.26
C LEU A 39 -5.27 -6.54 1.33
N PHE A 40 -4.59 -7.22 0.42
CA PHE A 40 -5.23 -7.96 -0.67
C PHE A 40 -4.98 -9.48 -0.60
N GLY A 41 -4.17 -9.94 0.34
CA GLY A 41 -3.76 -11.32 0.50
C GLY A 41 -2.60 -11.71 -0.43
N LYS A 42 -2.29 -13.00 -0.47
CA LYS A 42 -1.27 -13.59 -1.33
C LYS A 42 -1.33 -13.07 -2.77
N ALA A 43 -0.16 -12.74 -3.31
CA ALA A 43 0.02 -12.19 -4.65
C ALA A 43 0.73 -13.17 -5.59
N GLU A 44 0.39 -13.08 -6.87
CA GLU A 44 1.06 -13.69 -8.01
C GLU A 44 1.67 -12.56 -8.85
N VAL A 45 2.95 -12.71 -9.25
CA VAL A 45 3.63 -11.76 -10.12
C VAL A 45 3.22 -12.02 -11.57
N LEU A 46 2.49 -11.08 -12.18
CA LEU A 46 2.14 -11.14 -13.60
C LEU A 46 3.21 -10.51 -14.50
N CYS A 47 3.84 -9.44 -14.01
CA CYS A 47 4.91 -8.75 -14.70
C CYS A 47 5.84 -8.12 -13.67
N ALA A 48 7.14 -8.22 -13.92
CA ALA A 48 8.17 -7.49 -13.20
C ALA A 48 9.17 -6.95 -14.21
N GLU A 49 9.34 -5.64 -14.24
CA GLU A 49 10.28 -4.96 -15.13
C GLU A 49 11.16 -4.05 -14.31
N LYS A 50 12.47 -4.19 -14.49
CA LYS A 50 13.44 -3.24 -13.95
C LYS A 50 13.72 -2.19 -15.02
N VAL A 51 13.27 -0.97 -14.77
CA VAL A 51 13.56 0.19 -15.60
C VAL A 51 14.80 0.86 -15.04
N GLU A 52 15.84 0.90 -15.86
CA GLU A 52 17.19 1.26 -15.43
C GLU A 52 17.63 0.40 -14.22
N ASN A 53 18.55 0.89 -13.40
CA ASN A 53 18.99 0.17 -12.21
C ASN A 53 18.25 0.57 -10.92
N HIS A 54 17.26 1.46 -11.01
CA HIS A 54 16.65 2.09 -9.84
C HIS A 54 15.13 1.96 -9.75
N THR A 55 14.41 1.62 -10.82
CA THR A 55 12.93 1.51 -10.79
C THR A 55 12.48 0.09 -11.07
N LEU A 56 11.58 -0.41 -10.26
CA LEU A 56 10.88 -1.67 -10.39
C LEU A 56 9.40 -1.40 -10.65
N LEU A 57 8.93 -1.81 -11.83
CA LEU A 57 7.53 -1.80 -12.21
C LEU A 57 6.97 -3.21 -12.03
N LEU A 58 5.93 -3.35 -11.21
CA LEU A 58 5.28 -4.64 -10.94
C LEU A 58 3.82 -4.60 -11.34
N THR A 59 3.33 -5.72 -11.86
CA THR A 59 1.89 -6.01 -11.93
C THR A 59 1.63 -7.27 -11.12
N LEU A 60 0.76 -7.16 -10.12
CA LEU A 60 0.43 -8.23 -9.20
C LEU A 60 -1.05 -8.61 -9.32
N LYS A 61 -1.33 -9.90 -9.13
CA LYS A 61 -2.68 -10.46 -9.06
C LYS A 61 -2.90 -11.12 -7.72
N HIS A 62 -4.04 -10.86 -7.13
CA HIS A 62 -4.53 -11.47 -5.90
C HIS A 62 -5.87 -12.17 -6.18
N GLU A 63 -6.41 -12.88 -5.19
CA GLU A 63 -7.71 -13.56 -5.31
C GLU A 63 -8.84 -12.59 -5.72
N LYS A 64 -8.85 -11.38 -5.16
CA LYS A 64 -9.92 -10.38 -5.33
C LYS A 64 -9.43 -9.00 -5.75
N ALA A 65 -8.15 -8.87 -6.10
CA ALA A 65 -7.55 -7.61 -6.53
C ALA A 65 -6.52 -7.84 -7.63
N SER A 66 -6.29 -6.84 -8.47
CA SER A 66 -5.07 -6.73 -9.29
C SER A 66 -4.49 -5.34 -9.07
N GLY A 67 -3.18 -5.20 -9.14
CA GLY A 67 -2.60 -3.88 -9.03
C GLY A 67 -1.27 -3.74 -9.69
N VAL A 68 -0.86 -2.49 -9.76
CA VAL A 68 0.40 -2.06 -10.36
C VAL A 68 1.19 -1.28 -9.31
N LEU A 69 2.48 -1.55 -9.23
CA LEU A 69 3.39 -0.89 -8.31
C LEU A 69 4.52 -0.24 -9.08
N GLU A 70 4.87 0.97 -8.67
CA GLU A 70 6.09 1.69 -9.08
C GLU A 70 6.96 1.87 -7.84
N LEU A 71 8.04 1.11 -7.75
CA LEU A 71 8.97 1.09 -6.62
C LEU A 71 10.31 1.62 -7.12
N SER A 72 10.78 2.76 -6.61
CA SER A 72 11.92 3.44 -7.22
C SER A 72 12.86 4.08 -6.21
N THR A 73 14.17 3.92 -6.44
CA THR A 73 15.25 4.68 -5.80
C THR A 73 15.82 5.77 -6.72
N GLY A 74 15.16 6.04 -7.85
CA GLY A 74 15.57 7.05 -8.83
C GLY A 74 15.15 8.48 -8.50
N TYR A 75 14.57 8.71 -7.32
CA TYR A 75 14.04 10.02 -6.90
C TYR A 75 14.97 10.67 -5.86
N SER A 76 14.43 11.52 -4.98
CA SER A 76 15.17 12.22 -3.93
C SER A 76 14.64 11.85 -2.55
N TRP A 77 15.53 11.64 -1.58
CA TRP A 77 15.15 11.48 -0.17
C TRP A 77 14.47 12.73 0.40
N CYS A 78 14.74 13.91 -0.15
CA CYS A 78 14.09 15.16 0.27
C CYS A 78 12.63 15.29 -0.21
N ASP A 79 12.24 14.47 -1.19
CA ASP A 79 10.89 14.42 -1.76
C ASP A 79 10.49 12.95 -1.97
N ALA A 80 10.68 12.16 -0.92
CA ALA A 80 10.23 10.77 -0.92
C ALA A 80 8.70 10.74 -0.91
N ARG A 81 8.11 9.90 -1.77
CA ARG A 81 6.67 9.84 -2.00
C ARG A 81 6.15 8.44 -1.88
N GLU A 82 5.14 8.31 -1.05
CA GLU A 82 4.33 7.11 -0.94
C GLU A 82 2.87 7.44 -1.23
N SER A 83 2.22 6.63 -2.07
CA SER A 83 0.79 6.76 -2.33
C SER A 83 0.17 5.42 -2.71
N LEU A 84 -1.10 5.22 -2.34
CA LEU A 84 -1.88 4.05 -2.71
C LEU A 84 -3.28 4.49 -3.12
N THR A 85 -3.70 4.11 -4.32
CA THR A 85 -5.07 4.28 -4.80
C THR A 85 -5.74 2.93 -4.93
N VAL A 86 -6.91 2.74 -4.31
CA VAL A 86 -7.70 1.50 -4.41
C VAL A 86 -9.07 1.82 -5.00
N ASN A 87 -9.33 1.27 -6.17
CA ASN A 87 -10.58 1.42 -6.89
C ASN A 87 -11.48 0.19 -6.65
N THR A 88 -12.61 0.43 -5.99
CA THR A 88 -13.60 -0.60 -5.63
C THR A 88 -14.93 -0.34 -6.34
N HIS A 89 -15.90 -1.25 -6.21
CA HIS A 89 -17.26 -1.00 -6.70
C HIS A 89 -17.97 0.18 -6.00
N LYS A 90 -17.59 0.51 -4.75
CA LYS A 90 -18.23 1.59 -3.96
C LYS A 90 -17.65 2.96 -4.25
N GLY A 91 -16.39 3.01 -4.67
CA GLY A 91 -15.64 4.25 -4.71
C GLY A 91 -14.14 4.01 -4.80
N ILE A 92 -13.40 5.11 -4.77
CA ILE A 92 -11.95 5.16 -4.85
C ILE A 92 -11.43 5.63 -3.49
N TYR A 93 -10.51 4.87 -2.93
CA TYR A 93 -9.74 5.23 -1.75
C TYR A 93 -8.37 5.74 -2.22
N GLU A 94 -7.94 6.90 -1.74
CA GLU A 94 -6.67 7.54 -2.07
C GLU A 94 -5.90 7.77 -0.77
N MET A 95 -4.72 7.21 -0.66
CA MET A 95 -3.82 7.37 0.48
C MET A 95 -2.56 8.12 0.03
N GLU A 96 -2.15 9.11 0.81
CA GLU A 96 -0.95 9.91 0.56
C GLU A 96 -0.07 9.95 1.82
N GLN A 97 1.19 9.54 1.66
CA GLN A 97 2.25 9.56 2.67
C GLN A 97 1.90 8.89 4.01
N MET A 98 0.94 7.97 4.04
CA MET A 98 0.38 7.38 5.27
C MET A 98 -0.26 8.40 6.24
N GLU A 99 -0.44 9.66 5.83
CA GLU A 99 -0.97 10.73 6.68
C GLU A 99 -2.40 11.13 6.29
N ILE A 100 -2.77 10.88 5.02
CA ILE A 100 -4.06 11.23 4.45
C ILE A 100 -4.69 9.97 3.86
N LEU A 101 -5.96 9.74 4.17
CA LEU A 101 -6.82 8.77 3.52
C LEU A 101 -8.12 9.44 3.11
N GLN A 102 -8.38 9.47 1.81
CA GLN A 102 -9.55 10.09 1.21
C GLN A 102 -10.41 9.04 0.52
N PHE A 103 -11.72 9.24 0.55
CA PHE A 103 -12.68 8.45 -0.19
C PHE A 103 -13.46 9.34 -1.17
N ARG A 104 -13.62 8.85 -2.40
CA ARG A 104 -14.51 9.42 -3.40
C ARG A 104 -15.51 8.37 -3.84
N SER A 105 -16.80 8.69 -3.76
CA SER A 105 -17.85 7.82 -4.31
C SER A 105 -17.82 7.83 -5.83
N LYS A 106 -18.16 6.68 -6.45
CA LYS A 106 -18.32 6.62 -7.91
C LYS A 106 -19.57 7.38 -8.32
N GLN A 107 -19.48 8.11 -9.43
CA GLN A 107 -20.63 8.71 -10.08
C GLN A 107 -21.49 7.62 -10.73
N SER A 108 -22.82 7.80 -10.71
CA SER A 108 -23.76 6.86 -11.29
C SER A 108 -23.75 6.93 -12.81
N THR A 109 -23.88 5.79 -13.48
CA THR A 109 -24.11 5.70 -14.93
C THR A 109 -25.56 5.31 -15.24
N LEU A 110 -26.11 5.84 -16.32
CA LEU A 110 -27.40 5.43 -16.89
C LEU A 110 -27.16 5.04 -18.35
N MET A 111 -27.44 3.79 -18.72
CA MET A 111 -27.18 3.26 -20.07
C MET A 111 -25.73 3.51 -20.56
N GLY A 112 -24.75 3.44 -19.63
CA GLY A 112 -23.34 3.70 -19.94
C GLY A 112 -22.96 5.18 -20.02
N VAL A 113 -23.92 6.10 -19.90
CA VAL A 113 -23.67 7.54 -19.84
C VAL A 113 -23.39 7.95 -18.39
N PRO A 114 -22.24 8.58 -18.08
CA PRO A 114 -21.98 9.16 -16.76
C PRO A 114 -22.96 10.31 -16.50
N MET A 115 -23.72 10.22 -15.41
CA MET A 115 -24.81 11.17 -15.13
C MET A 115 -24.32 12.59 -14.84
N GLU A 116 -23.08 12.75 -14.39
CA GLU A 116 -22.42 14.03 -14.19
C GLU A 116 -22.26 14.84 -15.49
N LYS A 117 -22.24 14.17 -16.65
CA LYS A 117 -22.22 14.84 -17.97
C LYS A 117 -23.57 15.42 -18.37
N VAL A 118 -24.66 14.90 -17.79
CA VAL A 118 -26.04 15.34 -18.05
C VAL A 118 -26.49 16.35 -17.01
N ARG A 119 -26.11 16.13 -15.75
CA ARG A 119 -26.35 17.03 -14.62
C ARG A 119 -25.09 17.11 -13.77
N PRO A 120 -24.34 18.21 -13.82
CA PRO A 120 -23.14 18.38 -13.00
C PRO A 120 -23.50 18.21 -11.53
N LYS A 121 -23.02 17.12 -10.92
CA LYS A 121 -23.01 16.92 -9.47
C LYS A 121 -21.57 17.09 -9.00
N PRO A 122 -21.31 17.92 -7.97
CA PRO A 122 -19.98 18.02 -7.42
C PRO A 122 -19.53 16.66 -6.90
N SER A 123 -18.30 16.27 -7.25
CA SER A 123 -17.67 15.10 -6.66
C SER A 123 -17.44 15.36 -5.17
N VAL A 124 -17.96 14.50 -4.31
CA VAL A 124 -17.73 14.60 -2.87
C VAL A 124 -16.49 13.79 -2.52
N ARG A 125 -15.50 14.45 -1.94
CA ARG A 125 -14.31 13.84 -1.35
C ARG A 125 -14.48 13.89 0.17
N ILE A 126 -14.32 12.75 0.81
CA ILE A 126 -14.45 12.60 2.26
C ILE A 126 -13.07 12.25 2.82
N ASP A 127 -12.55 13.08 3.71
CA ASP A 127 -11.35 12.75 4.48
C ASP A 127 -11.73 11.69 5.53
N LEU A 128 -11.25 10.47 5.35
CA LEU A 128 -11.40 9.37 6.31
C LEU A 128 -10.32 9.42 7.39
N LEU A 129 -9.12 9.88 7.01
CA LEU A 129 -8.00 10.18 7.87
C LEU A 129 -7.29 11.41 7.32
N ASN A 130 -6.93 12.36 8.19
CA ASN A 130 -6.10 13.50 7.84
C ASN A 130 -5.38 13.94 9.11
N ARG A 131 -4.04 13.79 9.15
CA ARG A 131 -3.26 14.17 10.32
C ARG A 131 -3.28 15.68 10.51
N ASN A 132 -3.70 16.12 11.69
CA ASN A 132 -3.66 17.54 12.05
C ASN A 132 -2.35 17.87 12.80
N ASN A 133 -1.37 18.42 12.08
CA ASN A 133 -0.06 18.75 12.64
C ASN A 133 -0.07 19.91 13.65
N PHE A 134 -1.19 20.62 13.78
CA PHE A 134 -1.31 21.74 14.72
C PHE A 134 -1.73 21.29 16.12
N VAL A 135 -2.48 20.19 16.22
CA VAL A 135 -3.03 19.72 17.49
C VAL A 135 -2.12 18.60 18.04
N PRO A 136 -1.37 18.83 19.14
CA PRO A 136 -0.37 17.89 19.65
C PRO A 136 -1.00 16.75 20.46
N THR A 137 -1.97 16.05 19.87
CA THR A 137 -2.56 14.83 20.44
C THR A 137 -1.76 13.61 20.01
N ILE A 138 -1.76 12.55 20.82
CA ILE A 138 -1.08 11.28 20.53
C ILE A 138 -1.48 10.72 19.15
N GLN A 139 -2.74 10.88 18.75
CA GLN A 139 -3.26 10.45 17.44
C GLN A 139 -2.65 11.21 16.24
N ASN A 140 -2.05 12.38 16.45
CA ASN A 140 -1.37 13.17 15.43
C ASN A 140 0.17 13.05 15.51
N ASN A 141 0.67 12.12 16.34
CA ASN A 141 2.09 11.80 16.39
C ASN A 141 2.45 10.84 15.24
N GLN A 142 3.52 11.13 14.51
CA GLN A 142 3.96 10.30 13.37
C GLN A 142 4.29 8.86 13.76
N ILE A 143 4.82 8.64 14.97
CA ILE A 143 5.11 7.29 15.48
C ILE A 143 3.81 6.48 15.61
N VAL A 144 2.69 7.14 15.87
CA VAL A 144 1.37 6.52 15.98
C VAL A 144 0.74 6.35 14.59
N THR A 145 0.75 7.38 13.75
CA THR A 145 0.14 7.32 12.41
C THR A 145 0.86 6.37 11.46
N GLN A 146 2.18 6.22 11.59
CA GLN A 146 2.99 5.24 10.85
C GLN A 146 2.95 3.82 11.45
N GLY A 147 2.15 3.60 12.51
CA GLY A 147 1.92 2.26 13.08
C GLY A 147 3.03 1.71 13.98
N TYR A 148 4.14 2.45 14.19
CA TYR A 148 5.23 2.03 15.07
C TYR A 148 4.75 1.83 16.52
N PHE A 149 4.00 2.78 17.07
CA PHE A 149 3.51 2.69 18.45
C PHE A 149 2.64 1.46 18.67
N HIS A 150 1.70 1.20 17.76
CA HIS A 150 0.78 0.07 17.86
C HIS A 150 1.50 -1.27 17.73
N THR A 151 2.53 -1.33 16.88
CA THR A 151 3.36 -2.54 16.71
C THR A 151 4.20 -2.82 17.94
N ILE A 152 4.91 -1.82 18.49
CA ILE A 152 5.70 -1.97 19.71
C ILE A 152 4.80 -2.33 20.89
N LYS A 153 3.65 -1.68 21.04
CA LYS A 153 2.69 -1.98 22.11
C LYS A 153 2.18 -3.42 22.00
N SER A 154 1.81 -3.87 20.80
CA SER A 154 1.32 -5.24 20.59
C SER A 154 2.38 -6.29 20.90
N PHE A 155 3.64 -6.00 20.57
CA PHE A 155 4.76 -6.84 20.97
C PHE A 155 4.88 -6.92 22.50
N VAL A 156 4.94 -5.77 23.20
CA VAL A 156 5.02 -5.70 24.67
C VAL A 156 3.86 -6.46 25.32
N ASP A 157 2.63 -6.19 24.86
CA ASP A 157 1.43 -6.88 25.36
C ASP A 157 1.55 -8.41 25.18
N ALA A 158 2.11 -8.89 24.07
CA ALA A 158 2.31 -10.32 23.82
C ALA A 158 3.35 -10.96 24.74
N VAL A 159 4.45 -10.26 25.05
CA VAL A 159 5.50 -10.79 25.96
C VAL A 159 5.07 -10.76 27.42
N GLU A 160 4.23 -9.78 27.80
CA GLU A 160 3.73 -9.59 29.17
C GLU A 160 2.47 -10.42 29.49
N GLY A 161 2.07 -11.33 28.59
CA GLY A 161 0.99 -12.32 28.83
C GLY A 161 -0.39 -11.90 28.34
N GLY A 162 -0.49 -10.84 27.55
CA GLY A 162 -1.67 -10.51 26.75
C GLY A 162 -1.82 -11.39 25.51
N THR A 163 -3.03 -11.51 24.99
CA THR A 163 -3.29 -12.19 23.71
C THR A 163 -2.50 -11.52 22.58
N SER A 164 -1.56 -12.26 21.97
CA SER A 164 -0.83 -11.78 20.80
C SER A 164 -1.74 -11.75 19.57
N PRO A 165 -1.95 -10.59 18.93
CA PRO A 165 -2.69 -10.56 17.67
C PRO A 165 -1.90 -11.27 16.56
N THR A 166 -2.50 -12.27 15.94
CA THR A 166 -1.93 -13.07 14.82
C THR A 166 -1.48 -12.21 13.63
N ALA A 167 -1.94 -10.96 13.54
CA ALA A 167 -1.62 -10.03 12.45
C ALA A 167 -0.17 -9.52 12.46
N GLN A 168 0.64 -9.83 13.47
CA GLN A 168 2.03 -9.40 13.59
C GLN A 168 3.00 -10.55 13.91
N SER A 169 2.60 -11.78 13.62
CA SER A 169 3.45 -12.95 13.84
C SER A 169 4.45 -13.13 12.69
N LEU A 170 5.49 -13.95 12.89
CA LEU A 170 6.42 -14.22 11.80
C LEU A 170 5.72 -14.92 10.62
N GLU A 171 4.71 -15.74 10.93
CA GLU A 171 3.89 -16.45 9.95
C GLU A 171 3.11 -15.48 9.05
N SER A 172 2.73 -14.27 9.54
CA SER A 172 2.05 -13.29 8.71
C SER A 172 2.96 -12.68 7.64
N MET A 173 4.28 -12.80 7.76
CA MET A 173 5.25 -12.32 6.78
C MET A 173 5.56 -13.35 5.68
N ILE A 174 5.11 -14.60 5.81
CA ILE A 174 5.43 -15.69 4.87
C ILE A 174 5.05 -15.29 3.43
N ASP A 175 3.82 -14.80 3.23
CA ASP A 175 3.35 -14.42 1.90
C ASP A 175 4.15 -13.24 1.32
N THR A 176 4.62 -12.31 2.17
CA THR A 176 5.47 -11.17 1.77
C THR A 176 6.83 -11.66 1.28
N TYR A 177 7.47 -12.58 2.00
CA TYR A 177 8.75 -13.16 1.56
C TYR A 177 8.61 -14.04 0.32
N LEU A 178 7.51 -14.81 0.21
CA LEU A 178 7.22 -15.57 -1.01
C LEU A 178 7.03 -14.65 -2.23
N LEU A 179 6.39 -13.50 -2.05
CA LEU A 179 6.27 -12.49 -3.10
C LEU A 179 7.64 -11.91 -3.47
N LEU A 180 8.48 -11.62 -2.49
CA LEU A 180 9.83 -11.09 -2.72
C LEU A 180 10.67 -12.06 -3.55
N GLU A 181 10.66 -13.35 -3.22
CA GLU A 181 11.33 -14.39 -4.01
C GLU A 181 10.75 -14.51 -5.43
N ALA A 182 9.43 -14.45 -5.58
CA ALA A 182 8.78 -14.47 -6.90
C ALA A 182 9.18 -13.26 -7.76
N VAL A 183 9.33 -12.08 -7.15
CA VAL A 183 9.83 -10.88 -7.83
C VAL A 183 11.29 -11.07 -8.25
N ARG A 184 12.17 -11.55 -7.35
CA ARG A 184 13.58 -11.84 -7.69
C ARG A 184 13.69 -12.81 -8.86
N ALA A 185 12.95 -13.92 -8.81
CA ALA A 185 12.91 -14.92 -9.87
C ALA A 185 12.45 -14.31 -11.20
N SER A 186 11.41 -13.47 -11.18
CA SER A 186 10.90 -12.78 -12.37
C SER A 186 11.90 -11.80 -12.97
N LEU A 187 12.78 -11.22 -12.15
CA LEU A 187 13.86 -10.33 -12.58
C LEU A 187 15.16 -11.06 -12.96
N GLY A 188 15.22 -12.39 -12.81
CA GLY A 188 16.43 -13.17 -13.03
C GLY A 188 17.54 -12.91 -12.01
N ILE A 189 17.20 -12.42 -10.82
CA ILE A 189 18.13 -12.20 -9.71
C ILE A 189 18.25 -13.54 -8.96
N ASN A 190 19.43 -14.18 -8.98
CA ASN A 190 19.65 -15.43 -8.26
C ASN A 190 19.53 -15.20 -6.73
N SER A 191 18.73 -16.04 -6.06
CA SER A 191 18.70 -16.14 -4.61
C SER A 191 19.99 -16.84 -4.13
N TYR A 192 20.71 -16.24 -3.18
CA TYR A 192 21.91 -16.83 -2.56
C TYR A 192 21.55 -17.89 -1.52
#